data_AF-A0A817U0T9-F1
#
_entry.id   AF-A0A817U0T9-F1
#
_cell.length_a   1.000
_cell.length_b   1.000
_cell.length_c   1.000
_cell.angle_alpha   90.00
_cell.angle_beta   90.00
_cell.angle_gamma   90.00
#
_symmetry.space_group_name_H-M   'P 1'
#
loop_
_entity.id
_entity.type
_entity.pdbx_description
1 polymer ?
#
loop_
_entity_poly.entity_id
_entity_poly.type
_entity_poly.pdbx_seq_one_letter_code
_entity_poly.pdbx_strand_id
1 'polypeptide(L)'
;MNQLDIHLLDLPNEILIIILKKLDNVDVLYSLFGINNERLDILVQDDVFTNTLNFERVSSITDHKLDRFCTSILPKIHRCLKKLILEAASMERILVASDYPYLTSLELFNCGQDTIFRYFTGKHLTCS
;
A
#
# COMPACT_ATOMS: atom_id res chain seq x y z
N MET A 1 31.86 16.09 22.62
CA MET A 1 30.40 16.06 22.47
C MET A 1 30.03 14.62 22.20
N ASN A 2 29.39 13.93 23.15
CA ASN A 2 29.02 12.53 22.96
C ASN A 2 27.76 12.51 22.09
N GLN A 3 27.91 12.07 20.84
CA GLN A 3 26.79 11.77 19.96
C GLN A 3 26.10 10.55 20.56
N LEU A 4 24.92 10.75 21.15
CA LEU A 4 24.06 9.65 21.57
C LEU A 4 23.53 9.00 20.28
N ASP A 5 24.09 7.85 19.92
CA ASP A 5 23.51 6.98 18.91
C ASP A 5 22.22 6.40 19.51
N ILE A 6 21.11 7.11 19.29
CA ILE A 6 19.78 6.59 19.58
C ILE A 6 19.46 5.62 18.45
N HIS A 7 19.41 4.31 18.75
CA HIS A 7 18.94 3.36 17.75
C HIS A 7 17.44 3.55 17.53
N LEU A 8 17.01 3.46 16.26
CA LEU A 8 15.60 3.65 15.89
C LEU A 8 14.67 2.76 16.71
N LEU A 9 15.09 1.52 16.99
CA LEU A 9 14.31 0.54 17.76
C LEU A 9 14.21 0.86 19.26
N ASP A 10 15.02 1.79 19.78
CA ASP A 10 14.92 2.22 21.18
C ASP A 10 13.82 3.29 21.37
N LEU A 11 13.30 3.85 20.27
CA LEU A 11 12.23 4.84 20.32
C LEU A 11 10.89 4.19 20.73
N PRO A 12 9.99 4.93 21.41
CA PRO A 12 8.62 4.48 21.66
C PRO A 12 7.81 4.24 20.38
N ASN A 13 6.78 3.41 20.45
CA ASN A 13 5.93 3.04 19.31
C ASN A 13 5.29 4.27 18.65
N GLU A 14 4.85 5.23 19.44
CA GLU A 14 4.21 6.46 18.99
C GLU A 14 5.15 7.27 18.09
N ILE A 15 6.43 7.35 18.48
CA ILE A 15 7.46 8.05 17.71
C ILE A 15 7.77 7.28 16.42
N LEU A 16 7.85 5.95 16.49
CA LEU A 16 8.05 5.10 15.31
C LEU A 16 6.91 5.28 14.29
N ILE A 17 5.65 5.26 14.74
CA ILE A 17 4.49 5.49 13.85
C ILE A 17 4.56 6.87 13.21
N ILE A 18 4.92 7.91 13.96
CA ILE A 18 5.09 9.26 13.42
C ILE A 18 6.15 9.27 12.31
N ILE A 19 7.28 8.61 12.52
CA ILE A 19 8.36 8.51 11.52
C ILE A 19 7.88 7.75 10.29
N LEU A 20 7.30 6.55 10.47
CA LEU A 20 6.83 5.71 9.37
C LEU A 20 5.76 6.42 8.53
N LYS A 21 4.85 7.18 9.15
CA LYS A 21 3.81 7.95 8.44
C LYS A 21 4.35 9.13 7.63
N LYS A 22 5.62 9.52 7.81
CA LYS A 22 6.29 10.50 6.95
C LYS A 22 6.87 9.86 5.69
N LEU A 23 7.00 8.55 5.66
CA LEU A 23 7.49 7.78 4.53
C LEU A 23 6.34 7.34 3.62
N ASP A 24 6.69 6.85 2.43
CA ASP A 24 5.73 6.19 1.56
C ASP A 24 5.28 4.87 2.19
N ASN A 25 3.97 4.72 2.39
CA ASN A 25 3.41 3.58 3.11
C ASN A 25 3.55 2.26 2.36
N VAL A 26 3.50 2.29 1.02
CA VAL A 26 3.68 1.09 0.20
C VAL A 26 5.13 0.62 0.25
N ASP A 27 6.10 1.53 0.14
CA ASP A 27 7.52 1.17 0.27
C ASP A 27 7.87 0.71 1.68
N VAL A 28 7.30 1.32 2.73
CA VAL A 28 7.47 0.87 4.11
C VAL A 28 6.91 -0.53 4.29
N LEU A 29 5.67 -0.79 3.86
CA LEU A 29 5.10 -2.13 3.93
C LEU A 29 5.93 -3.14 3.15
N TYR A 30 6.34 -2.80 1.93
CA TYR A 30 7.18 -3.70 1.14
C TYR A 30 8.51 -4.03 1.83
N SER A 31 9.11 -3.05 2.51
CA SER A 31 10.43 -3.19 3.15
C SER A 31 10.38 -3.84 4.54
N LEU A 32 9.33 -3.55 5.31
CA LEU A 32 9.21 -3.95 6.71
C LEU A 32 8.19 -5.06 6.95
N PHE A 33 7.42 -5.48 5.97
CA PHE A 33 6.50 -6.60 6.15
C PHE A 33 7.24 -7.94 6.07
N GLY A 34 7.18 -8.72 7.14
CA GLY A 34 7.79 -10.03 7.24
C GLY A 34 9.31 -9.99 7.40
N ILE A 35 9.88 -8.86 7.84
CA ILE A 35 11.20 -8.87 8.45
C ILE A 35 11.06 -9.51 9.83
N ASN A 36 12.06 -10.26 10.28
CA ASN A 36 12.06 -10.97 11.57
C ASN A 36 12.15 -10.01 12.78
N ASN A 37 11.27 -9.01 12.83
CA ASN A 37 11.11 -8.04 13.90
C ASN A 37 9.60 -7.89 14.16
N GLU A 38 9.11 -8.67 15.11
CA GLU A 38 7.68 -8.75 15.47
C GLU A 38 7.09 -7.37 15.82
N ARG A 39 7.88 -6.52 16.48
CA ARG A 39 7.43 -5.17 16.86
C ARG A 39 7.15 -4.31 15.62
N LEU A 40 8.05 -4.31 14.63
CA LEU A 40 7.83 -3.57 13.39
C LEU A 40 6.68 -4.17 12.59
N ASP A 41 6.57 -5.50 12.53
CA ASP A 41 5.48 -6.19 11.85
C ASP A 41 4.11 -5.81 12.42
N ILE A 42 3.99 -5.68 13.74
CA ILE A 42 2.76 -5.19 14.40
C ILE A 42 2.50 -3.73 14.03
N LEU A 43 3.52 -2.87 14.10
CA LEU A 43 3.38 -1.44 13.82
C LEU A 43 2.94 -1.16 12.37
N VAL A 44 3.46 -1.90 11.40
CA VAL A 44 3.08 -1.72 9.98
C VAL A 44 1.75 -2.36 9.63
N GLN A 45 1.15 -3.16 10.51
CA GLN A 45 -0.21 -3.71 10.32
C GLN A 45 -1.28 -2.91 11.09
N ASP A 46 -0.85 -1.99 11.95
CA ASP A 46 -1.73 -1.14 12.75
C ASP A 46 -2.64 -0.27 11.86
N ASP A 47 -3.87 -0.03 12.33
CA ASP A 47 -4.89 0.68 11.58
C ASP A 47 -4.53 2.17 11.36
N VAL A 48 -3.74 2.76 12.26
CA VAL A 48 -3.26 4.14 12.15
C VAL A 48 -2.32 4.29 10.95
N PHE A 49 -1.58 3.22 10.62
CA PHE A 49 -0.64 3.19 9.50
C PHE A 49 -1.27 2.67 8.20
N THR A 50 -2.07 1.61 8.28
CA THR A 50 -2.57 0.88 7.11
C THR A 50 -3.92 1.33 6.59
N ASN A 51 -4.61 2.29 7.22
CA ASN A 51 -5.94 2.70 6.76
C ASN A 51 -5.98 3.28 5.34
N THR A 52 -4.84 3.76 4.83
CA THR A 52 -4.69 4.31 3.50
C THR A 52 -3.51 3.62 2.84
N LEU A 53 -3.64 3.18 1.59
CA LEU A 53 -2.49 2.82 0.74
C LEU A 53 -2.41 3.76 -0.45
N ASN A 54 -1.21 4.28 -0.68
CA ASN A 54 -0.98 5.19 -1.79
C ASN A 54 0.08 4.64 -2.74
N PHE A 55 -0.35 4.18 -3.91
CA PHE A 55 0.52 3.70 -4.98
C PHE A 55 0.97 4.81 -5.94
N GLU A 56 0.53 6.06 -5.75
CA GLU A 56 0.89 7.23 -6.58
C GLU A 56 2.36 7.63 -6.44
N ARG A 57 2.88 7.53 -5.22
CA ARG A 57 4.20 8.04 -4.87
C ARG A 57 5.33 7.03 -5.12
N VAL A 58 4.99 5.78 -5.37
CA VAL A 58 5.95 4.75 -5.74
C VAL A 58 6.25 4.93 -7.21
N SER A 59 7.43 5.49 -7.53
CA SER A 59 7.92 5.57 -8.92
C SER A 59 7.81 4.19 -9.58
N SER A 60 6.83 4.03 -10.47
CA SER A 60 6.43 2.78 -11.14
C SER A 60 6.65 1.52 -10.27
N ILE A 61 5.65 1.12 -9.48
CA ILE A 61 5.72 -0.17 -8.80
C ILE A 61 6.01 -1.26 -9.84
N THR A 62 7.12 -1.99 -9.67
CA THR A 62 7.45 -3.08 -10.60
C THR A 62 6.44 -4.21 -10.42
N ASP A 63 6.22 -5.01 -11.48
CA ASP A 63 5.27 -6.12 -11.41
C ASP A 63 5.58 -7.08 -10.26
N HIS A 64 6.85 -7.35 -10.00
CA HIS A 64 7.29 -8.15 -8.85
C HIS A 64 6.91 -7.51 -7.50
N LYS A 65 7.11 -6.20 -7.34
CA LYS A 65 6.70 -5.50 -6.10
C LYS A 65 5.19 -5.62 -5.90
N LEU A 66 4.43 -5.41 -6.97
CA LEU A 66 2.97 -5.49 -6.96
C LEU A 66 2.48 -6.92 -6.68
N ASP A 67 3.09 -7.95 -7.28
CA ASP A 67 2.76 -9.35 -7.02
C ASP A 67 2.98 -9.74 -5.57
N ARG A 68 4.13 -9.38 -4.99
CA ARG A 68 4.38 -9.61 -3.56
C ARG A 68 3.36 -8.88 -2.71
N PHE A 69 3.00 -7.65 -3.08
CA PHE A 69 2.02 -6.87 -2.36
C PHE A 69 0.63 -7.55 -2.37
N CYS A 70 0.16 -7.97 -3.54
CA CYS A 70 -1.11 -8.67 -3.73
C CYS A 70 -1.16 -10.04 -3.04
N THR A 71 -0.06 -10.81 -3.08
CA THR A 71 -0.05 -12.18 -2.56
C THR A 71 0.27 -12.28 -1.07
N SER A 72 1.09 -11.36 -0.54
CA SER A 72 1.68 -11.51 0.80
C SER A 72 1.22 -10.45 1.79
N ILE A 73 1.07 -9.20 1.34
CA ILE A 73 0.84 -8.04 2.21
C ILE A 73 -0.65 -7.73 2.31
N LEU A 74 -1.32 -7.55 1.16
CA LEU A 74 -2.75 -7.21 1.10
C LEU A 74 -3.64 -8.16 1.90
N PRO A 75 -3.48 -9.49 1.82
CA PRO A 75 -4.30 -10.43 2.60
C PRO A 75 -4.17 -10.29 4.12
N LYS A 76 -3.20 -9.51 4.61
CA LYS A 76 -2.94 -9.30 6.04
C LYS A 76 -3.46 -7.96 6.53
N ILE A 77 -3.45 -6.94 5.66
CA ILE A 77 -3.87 -5.58 6.00
C ILE A 77 -5.23 -5.18 5.42
N HIS A 78 -5.85 -6.02 4.58
CA HIS A 78 -7.05 -5.65 3.81
C HIS A 78 -8.24 -5.15 4.66
N ARG A 79 -8.38 -5.69 5.88
CA ARG A 79 -9.44 -5.31 6.82
C ARG A 79 -9.21 -3.96 7.49
N CYS A 80 -8.00 -3.43 7.44
CA CYS A 80 -7.71 -2.11 8.00
C CYS A 80 -7.92 -1.00 6.95
N LEU A 81 -7.95 -1.36 5.66
CA LEU A 81 -7.99 -0.40 4.57
C LEU A 81 -9.34 0.30 4.45
N LYS A 82 -9.29 1.63 4.52
CA LYS A 82 -10.42 2.54 4.30
C LYS A 82 -10.28 3.32 3.01
N LYS A 83 -9.05 3.53 2.53
CA LYS A 83 -8.74 4.28 1.32
C LYS A 83 -7.65 3.60 0.47
N LEU A 84 -7.90 3.47 -0.83
CA LEU A 84 -6.93 3.03 -1.84
C LEU A 84 -6.71 4.15 -2.86
N ILE A 85 -5.46 4.49 -3.13
CA ILE A 85 -5.06 5.41 -4.21
C ILE A 85 -4.21 4.62 -5.19
N LEU A 86 -4.76 4.30 -6.36
CA LEU A 86 -4.23 3.32 -7.30
C LEU A 86 -3.97 3.91 -8.68
N GLU A 87 -2.98 3.35 -9.38
CA GLU A 87 -2.84 3.58 -10.81
C GLU A 87 -3.85 2.71 -11.56
N ALA A 88 -4.43 3.24 -12.63
CA ALA A 88 -5.41 2.50 -13.44
C ALA A 88 -4.88 1.13 -13.93
N ALA A 89 -3.58 1.03 -14.18
CA ALA A 89 -2.90 -0.20 -14.62
C ALA A 89 -2.77 -1.26 -13.52
N SER A 90 -2.70 -0.87 -12.24
CA SER A 90 -2.58 -1.80 -11.10
C SER A 90 -3.91 -2.08 -10.41
N MET A 91 -4.95 -1.29 -10.71
CA MET A 91 -6.26 -1.37 -10.08
C MET A 91 -6.85 -2.78 -10.06
N GLU A 92 -6.94 -3.44 -11.21
CA GLU A 92 -7.56 -4.78 -11.29
C GLU A 92 -6.83 -5.80 -10.41
N ARG A 93 -5.49 -5.83 -10.50
CA ARG A 93 -4.65 -6.74 -9.70
C ARG A 93 -4.81 -6.51 -8.21
N ILE A 94 -4.93 -5.26 -7.78
CA ILE A 94 -5.10 -4.91 -6.36
C ILE A 94 -6.51 -5.25 -5.90
N LEU A 95 -7.54 -4.79 -6.62
CA LEU A 95 -8.93 -5.00 -6.22
C LEU A 95 -9.33 -6.48 -6.18
N VAL A 96 -8.73 -7.33 -7.02
CA VAL A 96 -8.99 -8.78 -7.02
C VAL A 96 -8.21 -9.52 -5.94
N ALA A 97 -7.12 -8.94 -5.41
CA ALA A 97 -6.24 -9.63 -4.48
C ALA A 97 -6.86 -9.90 -3.09
N SER A 98 -7.89 -9.15 -2.70
CA SER A 98 -8.51 -9.28 -1.38
C SER A 98 -9.94 -8.74 -1.38
N ASP A 99 -10.72 -9.13 -0.38
CA ASP A 99 -12.02 -8.51 -0.08
C ASP A 99 -11.79 -7.30 0.84
N TYR A 100 -12.32 -6.12 0.54
CA TYR A 100 -12.06 -4.90 1.30
C TYR A 100 -13.31 -4.42 2.05
N PRO A 101 -13.70 -5.06 3.17
CA PRO A 101 -15.00 -4.82 3.81
C PRO A 101 -15.18 -3.41 4.40
N TYR A 102 -14.09 -2.68 4.62
CA TYR A 102 -14.11 -1.33 5.20
C TYR A 102 -13.64 -0.24 4.23
N LEU A 103 -13.47 -0.58 2.95
CA LEU A 103 -13.06 0.38 1.94
C LEU A 103 -14.20 1.38 1.70
N THR A 104 -13.92 2.65 1.96
CA THR A 104 -14.87 3.75 1.79
C THR A 104 -14.46 4.70 0.66
N SER A 105 -13.22 4.64 0.21
CA SER A 105 -12.67 5.53 -0.81
C SER A 105 -11.71 4.79 -1.73
N LEU A 106 -11.93 4.95 -3.03
CA LEU A 106 -11.04 4.50 -4.11
C LEU A 106 -10.74 5.71 -5.00
N GLU A 107 -9.46 6.07 -5.10
CA GLU A 107 -8.97 7.14 -5.96
C GLU A 107 -8.09 6.53 -7.05
N LEU A 108 -8.32 6.94 -8.29
CA LEU A 108 -7.53 6.50 -9.44
C LEU A 108 -6.75 7.68 -10.00
N PHE A 109 -5.46 7.50 -10.20
CA PHE A 109 -4.59 8.46 -10.88
C PHE A 109 -4.04 7.86 -12.18
N ASN A 110 -3.48 8.73 -13.04
CA ASN A 110 -2.99 8.37 -14.38
C ASN A 110 -4.02 7.60 -15.23
N CYS A 111 -5.30 7.91 -15.03
CA CYS A 111 -6.38 7.27 -15.78
C CYS A 111 -6.47 7.90 -17.17
N GLY A 112 -5.83 7.27 -18.16
CA GLY A 112 -5.98 7.66 -19.55
C GLY A 112 -7.46 7.62 -19.98
N GLN A 113 -7.86 8.50 -20.90
CA GLN A 113 -9.25 8.57 -21.39
C GLN A 113 -9.76 7.21 -21.88
N ASP A 114 -8.90 6.42 -22.51
CA ASP A 114 -9.22 5.07 -22.99
C ASP A 114 -9.53 4.08 -21.87
N THR A 115 -8.84 4.19 -20.73
CA THR A 115 -9.03 3.32 -19.58
C THR A 115 -10.36 3.60 -18.90
N ILE A 116 -10.68 4.89 -18.72
CA ILE A 116 -11.99 5.35 -18.23
C ILE A 116 -13.09 4.82 -19.16
N PHE A 117 -12.94 5.02 -20.48
CA PHE A 117 -13.94 4.57 -21.44
C PHE A 117 -14.16 3.05 -21.39
N ARG A 118 -13.09 2.25 -21.29
CA ARG A 118 -13.20 0.78 -21.14
C ARG A 118 -13.98 0.38 -19.89
N TYR A 119 -13.66 0.97 -18.74
CA TYR A 119 -14.31 0.62 -17.47
C TYR A 119 -15.78 1.05 -17.41
N PHE A 120 -16.12 2.25 -17.88
CA PHE A 120 -17.50 2.74 -17.85
C PHE A 120 -18.40 2.14 -18.94
N THR A 121 -17.84 1.64 -20.03
CA THR A 121 -18.63 1.03 -21.12
C THR A 121 -18.73 -0.49 -21.02
N GLY A 122 -18.01 -1.13 -20.09
CA GLY A 122 -17.99 -2.60 -19.96
C GLY A 122 -17.43 -3.32 -21.19
N LYS A 123 -16.80 -2.59 -22.12
CA LYS A 123 -16.26 -3.14 -23.37
C LYS A 123 -14.80 -3.51 -23.16
N HIS A 124 -14.56 -4.80 -22.91
CA HIS A 124 -13.31 -5.43 -23.36
C HIS A 124 -13.31 -5.36 -24.89
N LEU A 125 -12.68 -4.33 -25.46
CA LEU A 125 -12.28 -4.39 -26.86
C LEU A 125 -11.17 -5.44 -26.95
N THR A 126 -11.56 -6.68 -27.23
CA THR A 126 -10.65 -7.66 -27.82
C THR A 126 -10.19 -7.06 -29.15
N CYS A 127 -9.00 -6.45 -29.16
CA CYS A 127 -8.30 -6.22 -30.41
C CYS A 127 -7.83 -7.57 -30.91
N SER A 128 -8.55 -8.08 -31.91
CA SER A 128 -8.11 -9.09 -32.89
C SER A 128 -6.85 -8.65 -33.62
#